data_AF-A0A1G3XDA2-F1
#
_entry.id   AF-A0A1G3XDA2-F1
#
_cell.length_a   1.000
_cell.length_b   1.000
_cell.length_c   1.000
_cell.angle_alpha   90.00
_cell.angle_beta   90.00
_cell.angle_gamma   90.00
#
_symmetry.space_group_name_H-M   'P 1'
#
loop_
_entity.id
_entity.type
_entity.pdbx_description
1 polymer ?
#
loop_
_entity_poly.entity_id
_entity_poly.type
_entity_poly.pdbx_seq_one_letter_code
_entity_poly.pdbx_strand_id
1 'polypeptide(L)'
;MEVVCMHKFDHINSFYHFTEALENIGWRIEKQLLKDRVEIYRKNEFFQQLKSSFVSKKLTIWPLKEEEVITWMDTLLIMRRMVNLLFKKGIQGEKFKILMEYPLVFGNHMRTDYLIVYDRLLIVIEFGMFNQDEKRSEERYTKKLQDSITHRQVLANMVNSSVVVVNYVLVYRPEYDRIYKRINEENIEYNNREINLLSQFIMHHIKYQDEIHAMKQLEMIQNYT
;
A
#
# COMPACT_ATOMS: atom_id res chain seq x y z
N MET A 1 -7.71 -13.24 19.09
CA MET A 1 -6.32 -13.14 18.60
C MET A 1 -6.20 -11.88 17.77
N GLU A 2 -5.18 -11.07 18.01
CA GLU A 2 -4.92 -9.86 17.23
C GLU A 2 -4.13 -10.22 15.95
N VAL A 3 -4.45 -9.58 14.83
CA VAL A 3 -3.71 -9.76 13.57
C VAL A 3 -2.36 -9.07 13.71
N VAL A 4 -1.27 -9.81 13.50
CA VAL A 4 0.10 -9.26 13.58
C VAL A 4 0.40 -8.49 12.30
N CYS A 5 0.78 -7.23 12.44
CA CYS A 5 1.29 -6.34 11.40
C CYS A 5 1.98 -5.13 12.06
N MET A 6 2.63 -4.26 11.27
CA MET A 6 3.25 -3.04 11.82
C MET A 6 2.18 -2.05 12.29
N HIS A 7 1.28 -1.67 11.39
CA HIS A 7 0.13 -0.83 11.68
C HIS A 7 -1.14 -1.43 11.12
N LYS A 8 -2.20 -1.40 11.92
CA LYS A 8 -3.56 -1.81 11.54
C LYS A 8 -4.46 -0.58 11.59
N PHE A 9 -5.08 -0.29 10.46
CA PHE A 9 -6.06 0.78 10.32
C PHE A 9 -7.42 0.14 10.10
N ASP A 10 -8.29 0.20 11.10
CA ASP A 10 -9.61 -0.47 11.07
C ASP A 10 -10.64 0.26 10.20
N HIS A 11 -10.36 1.51 9.84
CA HIS A 11 -11.19 2.32 8.96
C HIS A 11 -10.36 3.41 8.28
N ILE A 12 -10.83 3.90 7.13
CA ILE A 12 -10.16 4.93 6.33
C ILE A 12 -9.74 6.17 7.15
N ASN A 13 -10.58 6.64 8.07
CA ASN A 13 -10.25 7.83 8.87
C ASN A 13 -9.03 7.63 9.79
N SER A 14 -8.82 6.42 10.33
CA SER A 14 -7.64 6.13 11.16
C SER A 14 -6.35 6.20 10.34
N PHE A 15 -6.41 5.76 9.09
CA PHE A 15 -5.30 5.88 8.15
C PHE A 15 -5.02 7.34 7.77
N TYR A 16 -6.07 8.14 7.55
CA TYR A 16 -5.91 9.58 7.30
C TYR A 16 -5.25 10.32 8.45
N HIS A 17 -5.72 10.13 9.67
CA HIS A 17 -5.13 10.80 10.83
C HIS A 17 -3.67 10.39 11.01
N PHE A 18 -3.34 9.12 10.84
CA PHE A 18 -1.96 8.65 10.91
C PHE A 18 -1.05 9.28 9.86
N THR A 19 -1.54 9.43 8.62
CA THR A 19 -0.75 9.98 7.51
C THR A 19 -0.73 11.50 7.43
N GLU A 20 -1.47 12.21 8.28
CA GLU A 20 -1.49 13.68 8.35
C GLU A 20 -0.11 14.25 8.71
N ALA A 21 0.68 13.51 9.49
CA ALA A 21 2.07 13.84 9.79
C ALA A 21 2.91 14.09 8.53
N LEU A 22 2.65 13.38 7.42
CA LEU A 22 3.37 13.56 6.16
C LEU A 22 3.06 14.90 5.49
N GLU A 23 1.82 15.38 5.61
CA GLU A 23 1.43 16.70 5.10
C GLU A 23 2.04 17.81 5.94
N ASN A 24 2.01 17.66 7.28
CA ASN A 24 2.56 18.64 8.21
C ASN A 24 4.07 18.86 8.02
N ILE A 25 4.82 17.80 7.69
CA ILE A 25 6.25 17.90 7.40
C ILE A 25 6.55 18.26 5.93
N GLY A 26 5.51 18.41 5.11
CA GLY A 26 5.64 18.69 3.67
C GLY A 26 6.40 17.60 2.92
N TRP A 27 6.15 16.32 3.26
CA TRP A 27 6.86 15.19 2.67
C TRP A 27 6.72 15.17 1.14
N ARG A 28 7.81 14.82 0.45
CA ARG A 28 7.86 14.68 -1.00
C ARG A 28 8.57 13.37 -1.35
N ILE A 29 8.15 12.75 -2.43
CA ILE A 29 8.83 11.57 -2.99
C ILE A 29 10.04 12.09 -3.75
N GLU A 30 11.22 11.96 -3.15
CA GLU A 30 12.43 12.59 -3.69
C GLU A 30 13.24 11.66 -4.60
N LYS A 31 13.93 12.27 -5.56
CA LYS A 31 14.84 11.60 -6.49
C LYS A 31 16.16 11.14 -5.85
N GLN A 32 16.55 11.75 -4.73
CA GLN A 32 17.82 11.46 -4.05
C GLN A 32 17.90 10.00 -3.56
N LEU A 33 19.12 9.49 -3.43
CA LEU A 33 19.35 8.12 -2.96
C LEU A 33 18.76 7.94 -1.55
N LEU A 34 18.18 6.77 -1.28
CA LEU A 34 17.54 6.49 0.01
C LEU A 34 18.49 6.75 1.20
N LYS A 35 19.78 6.43 1.06
CA LYS A 35 20.80 6.72 2.07
C LYS A 35 20.94 8.21 2.39
N ASP A 36 20.98 9.06 1.36
CA ASP A 36 21.08 10.50 1.54
C ASP A 36 19.81 11.06 2.20
N ARG A 37 18.65 10.46 1.88
CA ARG A 37 17.36 10.80 2.48
C ARG A 37 17.32 10.40 3.95
N VAL A 38 17.85 9.23 4.32
CA VAL A 38 17.99 8.80 5.72
C VAL A 38 18.79 9.81 6.53
N GLU A 39 19.97 10.25 6.05
CA GLU A 39 20.79 11.19 6.82
C GLU A 39 20.07 12.51 7.16
N ILE A 40 19.17 12.95 6.27
CA ILE A 40 18.37 14.16 6.47
C ILE A 40 17.16 13.92 7.35
N TYR A 41 16.42 12.84 7.12
CA TYR A 41 15.12 12.62 7.76
C TYR A 41 15.17 11.73 8.99
N ARG A 42 16.29 11.10 9.32
CA ARG A 42 16.38 10.18 10.46
C ARG A 42 15.97 10.82 11.79
N LYS A 43 16.13 12.15 11.95
CA LYS A 43 15.73 12.84 13.19
C LYS A 43 14.25 13.25 13.22
N ASN A 44 13.51 13.05 12.13
CA ASN A 44 12.09 13.37 12.08
C ASN A 44 11.29 12.48 13.03
N GLU A 45 10.31 13.05 13.73
CA GLU A 45 9.50 12.32 14.72
C GLU A 45 8.70 11.18 14.07
N PHE A 46 8.08 11.42 12.92
CA PHE A 46 7.32 10.40 12.20
C PHE A 46 8.22 9.27 11.70
N PHE A 47 9.43 9.59 11.26
CA PHE A 47 10.45 8.60 10.91
C PHE A 47 10.78 7.69 12.12
N GLN A 48 11.04 8.29 13.28
CA GLN A 48 11.34 7.55 14.51
C GLN A 48 10.14 6.73 15.02
N GLN A 49 8.92 7.25 14.86
CA GLN A 49 7.69 6.55 15.18
C GLN A 49 7.52 5.27 14.35
N LEU A 50 7.73 5.36 13.02
CA LEU A 50 7.68 4.21 12.13
C LEU A 50 8.77 3.19 12.50
N LYS A 51 10.02 3.65 12.65
CA LYS A 51 11.14 2.79 13.07
C LYS A 51 10.84 2.02 14.37
N SER A 52 10.32 2.71 15.38
CA SER A 52 9.98 2.12 16.68
C SER A 52 8.82 1.12 16.57
N SER A 53 7.83 1.41 15.75
CA SER A 53 6.68 0.53 15.50
C SER A 53 7.11 -0.79 14.88
N PHE A 54 8.02 -0.76 13.90
CA PHE A 54 8.56 -1.98 13.30
C PHE A 54 9.36 -2.83 14.30
N VAL A 55 10.28 -2.21 15.04
CA VAL A 55 11.16 -2.90 16.00
C VAL A 55 10.35 -3.55 17.13
N SER A 56 9.34 -2.86 17.65
CA SER A 56 8.50 -3.37 18.74
C SER A 56 7.65 -4.59 18.33
N LYS A 57 7.24 -4.65 17.06
CA LYS A 57 6.37 -5.72 16.54
C LYS A 57 7.11 -6.99 16.12
N LYS A 58 8.45 -6.96 16.01
CA LYS A 58 9.31 -8.12 15.67
C LYS A 58 8.81 -8.90 14.43
N LEU A 59 8.46 -8.19 13.38
CA LEU A 59 7.80 -8.74 12.18
C LEU A 59 8.71 -9.60 11.31
N THR A 60 10.02 -9.49 11.49
CA THR A 60 11.02 -10.24 10.73
C THR A 60 12.26 -10.50 11.58
N ILE A 61 13.06 -11.49 11.16
CA ILE A 61 14.36 -11.81 11.76
C ILE A 61 15.46 -10.85 11.27
N TRP A 62 15.24 -10.16 10.16
CA TRP A 62 16.21 -9.28 9.56
C TRP A 62 16.23 -7.92 10.26
N PRO A 63 17.42 -7.31 10.46
CA PRO A 63 17.48 -5.97 11.00
C PRO A 63 16.83 -4.97 10.04
N LEU A 64 16.10 -4.01 10.60
CA LEU A 64 15.53 -2.91 9.83
C LEU A 64 16.63 -2.09 9.17
N LYS A 65 16.54 -1.94 7.85
CA LYS A 65 17.34 -0.96 7.10
C LYS A 65 16.63 0.38 7.16
N GLU A 66 17.34 1.45 7.54
CA GLU A 66 16.72 2.78 7.71
C GLU A 66 16.14 3.31 6.39
N GLU A 67 16.67 2.88 5.25
CA GLU A 67 16.12 3.18 3.93
C GLU A 67 14.68 2.68 3.75
N GLU A 68 14.29 1.60 4.43
CA GLU A 68 12.90 1.09 4.38
C GLU A 68 11.92 2.09 4.99
N VAL A 69 12.34 2.83 6.02
CA VAL A 69 11.51 3.87 6.64
C VAL A 69 11.21 5.00 5.65
N ILE A 70 12.19 5.38 4.83
CA ILE A 70 11.97 6.35 3.74
C ILE A 70 10.95 5.81 2.74
N THR A 71 11.07 4.54 2.35
CA THR A 71 10.12 3.93 1.41
C THR A 71 8.71 3.87 2.00
N TRP A 72 8.56 3.60 3.30
CA TRP A 72 7.27 3.65 3.97
C TRP A 72 6.63 5.03 3.94
N MET A 73 7.40 6.09 4.17
CA MET A 73 6.87 7.45 4.10
C MET A 73 6.41 7.79 2.68
N ASP A 74 7.15 7.36 1.65
CA ASP A 74 6.73 7.52 0.25
C ASP A 74 5.44 6.76 -0.06
N THR A 75 5.36 5.48 0.32
CA THR A 75 4.19 4.64 0.02
C THR A 75 2.98 5.02 0.86
N LEU A 76 3.16 5.52 2.08
CA LEU A 76 2.08 6.10 2.89
C LEU A 76 1.48 7.34 2.21
N LEU A 77 2.30 8.21 1.62
CA LEU A 77 1.81 9.36 0.84
C LEU A 77 1.01 8.91 -0.39
N ILE A 78 1.50 7.89 -1.11
CA ILE A 78 0.79 7.31 -2.26
C ILE A 78 -0.54 6.69 -1.83
N MET A 79 -0.53 5.89 -0.75
CA MET A 79 -1.73 5.27 -0.19
C MET A 79 -2.74 6.33 0.28
N ARG A 80 -2.29 7.45 0.87
CA ARG A 80 -3.17 8.59 1.24
C ARG A 80 -3.86 9.18 0.02
N ARG A 81 -3.15 9.38 -1.10
CA ARG A 81 -3.76 9.85 -2.35
C ARG A 81 -4.75 8.82 -2.92
N MET A 82 -4.42 7.53 -2.87
CA MET A 82 -5.31 6.45 -3.32
C MET A 82 -6.61 6.41 -2.51
N VAL A 83 -6.50 6.43 -1.18
CA VAL A 83 -7.67 6.42 -0.28
C VAL A 83 -8.54 7.68 -0.50
N ASN A 84 -7.94 8.82 -0.86
CA ASN A 84 -8.67 10.06 -1.21
C ASN A 84 -9.52 9.86 -2.45
N LEU A 85 -8.99 9.17 -3.46
CA LEU A 85 -9.75 8.83 -4.66
C LEU A 85 -10.86 7.83 -4.36
N LEU A 86 -10.61 6.81 -3.54
CA LEU A 86 -11.64 5.83 -3.16
C LEU A 86 -12.78 6.48 -2.37
N PHE A 87 -12.46 7.37 -1.43
CA PHE A 87 -13.46 8.12 -0.67
C PHE A 87 -14.34 8.97 -1.58
N LYS A 88 -13.73 9.71 -2.52
CA LYS A 88 -14.46 10.48 -3.55
C LYS A 88 -15.33 9.60 -4.46
N LYS A 89 -14.99 8.33 -4.62
CA LYS A 89 -15.75 7.32 -5.39
C LYS A 89 -16.84 6.61 -4.57
N GLY A 90 -17.04 6.99 -3.30
CA GLY A 90 -18.15 6.51 -2.47
C GLY A 90 -17.91 5.16 -1.79
N ILE A 91 -16.66 4.77 -1.55
CA ILE A 91 -16.35 3.53 -0.82
C ILE A 91 -16.88 3.56 0.62
N GLN A 92 -17.38 2.43 1.12
CA GLN A 92 -17.79 2.29 2.53
C GLN A 92 -16.55 2.23 3.43
N GLY A 93 -16.12 3.38 3.94
CA GLY A 93 -14.86 3.51 4.69
C GLY A 93 -14.77 2.72 6.02
N GLU A 94 -15.90 2.27 6.56
CA GLU A 94 -15.98 1.46 7.79
C GLU A 94 -15.60 -0.02 7.56
N LYS A 95 -15.83 -0.54 6.35
CA LYS A 95 -15.48 -1.92 5.99
C LYS A 95 -14.05 -2.06 5.48
N PHE A 96 -13.40 -0.93 5.20
CA PHE A 96 -12.11 -0.86 4.54
C PHE A 96 -10.99 -0.78 5.56
N LYS A 97 -10.24 -1.88 5.69
CA LYS A 97 -9.08 -1.98 6.59
C LYS A 97 -7.80 -1.98 5.79
N ILE A 98 -6.77 -1.36 6.35
CA ILE A 98 -5.42 -1.36 5.77
C ILE A 98 -4.47 -1.94 6.81
N LEU A 99 -3.73 -2.97 6.45
CA LEU A 99 -2.62 -3.50 7.23
C LEU A 99 -1.32 -3.12 6.51
N MET A 100 -0.41 -2.50 7.24
CA MET A 100 0.92 -2.14 6.73
C MET A 100 1.94 -3.16 7.24
N GLU A 101 2.83 -3.60 6.37
CA GLU A 101 3.90 -4.58 6.65
C GLU A 101 3.32 -5.86 7.29
N TYR A 102 2.42 -6.53 6.57
CA TYR A 102 1.81 -7.78 7.03
C TYR A 102 2.75 -8.96 6.81
N PRO A 103 3.16 -9.70 7.86
CA PRO A 103 4.03 -10.86 7.74
C PRO A 103 3.25 -12.05 7.15
N LEU A 104 3.80 -12.67 6.11
CA LEU A 104 3.25 -13.87 5.53
C LEU A 104 3.59 -15.08 6.41
N VAL A 105 2.59 -15.64 7.09
CA VAL A 105 2.74 -16.90 7.82
C VAL A 105 3.21 -17.97 6.84
N PHE A 106 4.19 -18.80 7.21
CA PHE A 106 4.86 -19.77 6.31
C PHE A 106 5.51 -19.18 5.03
N GLY A 107 5.53 -17.87 4.87
CA GLY A 107 6.23 -17.18 3.79
C GLY A 107 7.72 -16.96 4.07
N ASN A 108 8.36 -17.75 4.94
CA ASN A 108 9.80 -17.64 5.24
C ASN A 108 10.27 -16.21 5.56
N HIS A 109 9.60 -15.54 6.51
CA HIS A 109 9.88 -14.15 6.91
C HIS A 109 9.62 -13.07 5.84
N MET A 110 8.91 -13.41 4.76
CA MET A 110 8.38 -12.44 3.80
C MET A 110 7.24 -11.63 4.43
N ARG A 111 7.04 -10.44 3.88
CA ARG A 111 5.98 -9.51 4.26
C ARG A 111 5.49 -8.76 3.03
N THR A 112 4.22 -8.38 3.06
CA THR A 112 3.65 -7.51 2.03
C THR A 112 3.73 -6.07 2.48
N ASP A 113 3.96 -5.15 1.55
CA ASP A 113 3.99 -3.71 1.86
C ASP A 113 2.65 -3.28 2.48
N TYR A 114 1.52 -3.60 1.81
CA TYR A 114 0.18 -3.41 2.37
C TYR A 114 -0.76 -4.56 2.04
N LEU A 115 -1.72 -4.80 2.93
CA LEU A 115 -2.87 -5.66 2.71
C LEU A 115 -4.14 -4.83 2.96
N ILE A 116 -4.99 -4.69 1.95
CA ILE A 116 -6.34 -4.14 2.12
C ILE A 116 -7.28 -5.30 2.39
N VAL A 117 -8.14 -5.12 3.39
CA VAL A 117 -9.21 -6.07 3.72
C VAL A 117 -10.56 -5.37 3.56
N TYR A 118 -11.46 -5.99 2.79
CA TYR A 118 -12.83 -5.54 2.61
C TYR A 118 -13.76 -6.75 2.57
N ASP A 119 -14.49 -7.00 3.66
CA ASP A 119 -15.31 -8.21 3.84
C ASP A 119 -14.55 -9.51 3.48
N ARG A 120 -14.94 -10.22 2.41
CA ARG A 120 -14.30 -11.45 1.92
C ARG A 120 -13.26 -11.20 0.82
N LEU A 121 -12.74 -9.97 0.71
CA LEU A 121 -11.70 -9.60 -0.23
C LEU A 121 -10.43 -9.18 0.49
N LEU A 122 -9.31 -9.77 0.06
CA LEU A 122 -7.95 -9.40 0.41
C LEU A 122 -7.23 -8.90 -0.83
N ILE A 123 -6.65 -7.71 -0.76
CA ILE A 123 -5.84 -7.12 -1.83
C ILE A 123 -4.42 -6.93 -1.31
N VAL A 124 -3.49 -7.70 -1.85
CA VAL A 124 -2.05 -7.55 -1.61
C VAL A 124 -1.53 -6.40 -2.47
N ILE A 125 -0.92 -5.40 -1.86
CA ILE A 125 -0.31 -4.29 -2.58
C ILE A 125 1.19 -4.31 -2.34
N GLU A 126 1.94 -4.27 -3.43
CA GLU A 126 3.39 -4.12 -3.46
C GLU A 126 3.76 -2.83 -4.19
N PHE A 127 4.76 -2.13 -3.68
CA PHE A 127 5.29 -0.92 -4.27
C PHE A 127 6.70 -1.15 -4.81
N GLY A 128 6.99 -0.49 -5.93
CA GLY A 128 8.32 -0.38 -6.50
C GLY A 128 8.63 1.06 -6.86
N MET A 129 9.81 1.56 -6.51
CA MET A 129 10.28 2.86 -7.00
C MET A 129 11.09 2.66 -8.28
N PHE A 130 10.74 3.40 -9.33
CA PHE A 130 11.50 3.50 -10.56
C PHE A 130 12.70 4.41 -10.34
N ASN A 131 13.92 3.85 -10.40
CA ASN A 131 15.15 4.62 -10.43
C ASN A 131 15.51 4.97 -11.88
N GLN A 132 16.30 6.02 -12.07
CA GLN A 132 16.65 6.56 -13.40
C GLN A 132 17.42 5.60 -14.33
N ASP A 133 17.86 4.43 -13.85
CA ASP A 133 18.43 3.37 -14.68
C ASP A 133 17.32 2.55 -15.37
N GLU A 134 16.82 3.04 -16.51
CA GLU A 134 15.69 2.47 -17.26
C GLU A 134 15.86 0.99 -17.69
N LYS A 135 17.10 0.50 -17.86
CA LYS A 135 17.31 -0.93 -18.19
C LYS A 135 17.14 -1.85 -16.97
N ARG A 136 17.42 -1.36 -15.76
CA ARG A 136 17.27 -2.13 -14.51
C ARG A 136 15.86 -2.07 -13.94
N SER A 137 15.05 -1.12 -14.41
CA SER A 137 13.69 -0.93 -13.90
C SER A 137 12.70 -1.98 -14.41
N GLU A 138 12.86 -2.48 -15.64
CA GLU A 138 11.99 -3.53 -16.17
C GLU A 138 12.19 -4.85 -15.42
N GLU A 139 13.46 -5.28 -15.25
CA GLU A 139 13.79 -6.45 -14.42
C GLU A 139 13.29 -6.32 -12.98
N ARG A 140 13.42 -5.13 -12.38
CA ARG A 140 12.92 -4.86 -11.03
C ARG A 140 11.40 -4.92 -10.96
N TYR A 141 10.70 -4.43 -11.97
CA TYR A 141 9.24 -4.55 -12.07
C TYR A 141 8.82 -6.02 -12.18
N THR A 142 9.43 -6.79 -13.09
CA THR A 142 9.13 -8.22 -13.25
C THR A 142 9.38 -8.99 -11.96
N LYS A 143 10.47 -8.69 -11.25
CA LYS A 143 10.76 -9.29 -9.95
C LYS A 143 9.70 -8.94 -8.91
N LYS A 144 9.35 -7.66 -8.77
CA LYS A 144 8.29 -7.22 -7.82
C LYS A 144 6.93 -7.82 -8.16
N LEU A 145 6.61 -8.00 -9.44
CA LEU A 145 5.41 -8.69 -9.89
C LEU A 145 5.42 -10.18 -9.49
N GLN A 146 6.55 -10.87 -9.68
CA GLN A 146 6.72 -12.26 -9.25
C GLN A 146 6.61 -12.40 -7.72
N ASP A 147 7.24 -11.50 -6.96
CA ASP A 147 7.15 -11.45 -5.50
C ASP A 147 5.70 -11.26 -5.08
N SER A 148 4.98 -10.30 -5.67
CA SER A 148 3.56 -10.01 -5.40
C SER A 148 2.65 -11.20 -5.70
N ILE A 149 2.87 -11.90 -6.83
CA ILE A 149 2.13 -13.11 -7.19
C ILE A 149 2.39 -14.23 -6.17
N THR A 150 3.64 -14.38 -5.73
CA THR A 150 4.04 -15.35 -4.70
C THR A 150 3.36 -15.03 -3.37
N HIS A 151 3.38 -13.77 -2.95
CA HIS A 151 2.71 -13.30 -1.74
C HIS A 151 1.21 -13.60 -1.76
N ARG A 152 0.53 -13.28 -2.88
CA ARG A 152 -0.88 -13.62 -3.09
C ARG A 152 -1.12 -15.12 -2.97
N GLN A 153 -0.30 -15.95 -3.61
CA GLN A 153 -0.49 -17.39 -3.62
C GLN A 153 -0.33 -18.00 -2.23
N VAL A 154 0.68 -17.56 -1.49
CA VAL A 154 0.91 -17.97 -0.09
C VAL A 154 -0.32 -17.64 0.76
N LEU A 155 -0.84 -16.41 0.66
CA LEU A 155 -2.05 -15.99 1.37
C LEU A 155 -3.30 -16.79 0.95
N ALA A 156 -3.52 -16.93 -0.35
CA ALA A 156 -4.67 -17.63 -0.90
C ALA A 156 -4.74 -19.10 -0.43
N ASN A 157 -3.59 -19.74 -0.24
CA ASN A 157 -3.50 -21.11 0.28
C ASN A 157 -3.85 -21.23 1.77
N MET A 158 -3.87 -20.12 2.52
CA MET A 158 -4.05 -20.11 3.97
C MET A 158 -5.43 -19.65 4.41
N VAL A 159 -6.18 -19.01 3.52
CA VAL A 159 -7.52 -18.52 3.80
C VAL A 159 -8.57 -19.46 3.26
N ASN A 160 -9.80 -19.32 3.75
CA ASN A 160 -10.94 -20.07 3.23
C ASN A 160 -11.14 -19.74 1.73
N SER A 161 -11.52 -20.74 0.92
CA SER A 161 -11.72 -20.57 -0.53
C SER A 161 -12.83 -19.58 -0.91
N SER A 162 -13.72 -19.22 0.04
CA SER A 162 -14.72 -18.15 -0.14
C SER A 162 -14.13 -16.74 -0.01
N VAL A 163 -12.89 -16.61 0.45
CA VAL A 163 -12.17 -15.34 0.53
C VAL A 163 -11.40 -15.14 -0.77
N VAL A 164 -11.70 -14.05 -1.47
CA VAL A 164 -11.02 -13.66 -2.71
C VAL A 164 -9.70 -12.98 -2.36
N VAL A 165 -8.60 -13.48 -2.91
CA VAL A 165 -7.27 -12.88 -2.73
C VAL A 165 -6.70 -12.46 -4.07
N VAL A 166 -6.47 -11.16 -4.24
CA VAL A 166 -5.90 -10.54 -5.45
C VAL A 166 -4.65 -9.75 -5.10
N ASN A 167 -3.85 -9.40 -6.10
CA ASN A 167 -2.66 -8.59 -5.90
C ASN A 167 -2.53 -7.46 -6.92
N TYR A 168 -1.83 -6.40 -6.54
CA TYR A 168 -1.51 -5.28 -7.38
C TYR A 168 -0.10 -4.79 -7.09
N VAL A 169 0.66 -4.48 -8.15
CA VAL A 169 1.99 -3.86 -8.04
C VAL A 169 1.91 -2.45 -8.59
N LEU A 170 2.23 -1.45 -7.76
CA LEU A 170 2.32 -0.06 -8.20
C LEU A 170 3.79 0.35 -8.30
N VAL A 171 4.18 0.82 -9.49
CA VAL A 171 5.49 1.45 -9.69
C VAL A 171 5.33 2.95 -9.67
N TYR A 172 6.09 3.64 -8.82
CA TYR A 172 6.07 5.09 -8.72
C TYR A 172 7.41 5.71 -9.06
N ARG A 173 7.38 6.99 -9.46
CA ARG A 173 8.55 7.79 -9.83
C ARG A 173 8.78 8.91 -8.81
N PRO A 174 10.03 9.38 -8.64
CA PRO A 174 10.30 10.52 -7.77
C PRO A 174 9.69 11.82 -8.32
N GLU A 175 9.03 12.58 -7.46
CA GLU A 175 8.27 13.79 -7.82
C GLU A 175 9.05 15.09 -7.58
N TYR A 176 10.11 15.02 -6.79
CA TYR A 176 10.87 16.19 -6.36
C TYR A 176 12.37 15.96 -6.38
N ASP A 177 13.11 16.95 -6.86
CA ASP A 177 14.56 17.00 -6.73
C ASP A 177 14.94 18.04 -5.67
N ARG A 178 15.39 17.57 -4.50
CA ARG A 178 15.73 18.45 -3.38
C ARG A 178 16.96 19.31 -3.66
N ILE A 179 17.93 18.82 -4.42
CA ILE A 179 19.19 19.53 -4.68
C ILE A 179 18.92 20.75 -5.56
N TYR A 180 18.16 20.56 -6.64
CA TYR A 180 17.79 21.64 -7.56
C TYR A 180 16.48 22.34 -7.18
N LYS A 181 15.86 21.93 -6.08
CA LYS A 181 14.53 22.39 -5.60
C LYS A 181 13.46 22.36 -6.71
N ARG A 182 13.51 21.36 -7.58
CA ARG A 182 12.67 21.26 -8.78
C ARG A 182 11.56 20.24 -8.59
N ILE A 183 10.34 20.63 -8.94
CA ILE A 183 9.19 19.72 -9.04
C ILE A 183 9.24 19.05 -10.42
N ASN A 184 9.00 17.75 -10.46
CA ASN A 184 8.91 16.99 -11.70
C ASN A 184 7.42 16.68 -11.99
N GLU A 185 6.79 17.57 -12.75
CA GLU A 185 5.35 17.49 -13.06
C GLU A 185 5.01 16.22 -13.85
N GLU A 186 5.84 15.81 -14.80
CA GLU A 186 5.64 14.57 -15.58
C GLU A 186 5.59 13.34 -14.68
N ASN A 187 6.47 13.27 -13.67
CA ASN A 187 6.47 12.17 -12.71
C ASN A 187 5.26 12.22 -11.75
N ILE A 188 4.80 13.42 -11.37
CA ILE A 188 3.58 13.59 -10.59
C ILE A 188 2.37 13.10 -11.40
N GLU A 189 2.25 13.50 -12.66
CA GLU A 189 1.17 13.05 -13.55
C GLU A 189 1.21 11.54 -13.79
N TYR A 190 2.41 10.97 -13.96
CA TYR A 190 2.59 9.53 -14.01
C TYR A 190 2.08 8.84 -12.74
N ASN A 191 2.55 9.26 -11.56
CA ASN A 191 2.12 8.67 -10.30
C ASN A 191 0.62 8.81 -10.08
N ASN A 192 0.02 9.95 -10.42
CA ASN A 192 -1.43 10.16 -10.30
C ASN A 192 -2.22 9.21 -11.23
N ARG A 193 -1.71 8.92 -12.43
CA ARG A 193 -2.31 7.92 -13.32
C ARG A 193 -2.25 6.52 -12.72
N GLU A 194 -1.09 6.10 -12.22
CA GLU A 194 -0.92 4.79 -11.56
C GLU A 194 -1.80 4.65 -10.31
N ILE A 195 -1.89 5.70 -9.49
CA ILE A 195 -2.78 5.76 -8.33
C ILE A 195 -4.25 5.64 -8.76
N ASN A 196 -4.64 6.29 -9.87
CA ASN A 196 -5.99 6.15 -10.38
C ASN A 196 -6.27 4.73 -10.88
N LEU A 197 -5.32 4.08 -11.57
CA LEU A 197 -5.45 2.68 -12.00
C LEU A 197 -5.62 1.73 -10.80
N LEU A 198 -4.78 1.87 -9.77
CA LEU A 198 -4.94 1.13 -8.51
C LEU A 198 -6.32 1.36 -7.89
N SER A 199 -6.78 2.62 -7.85
CA SER A 199 -8.11 2.92 -7.29
C SER A 199 -9.25 2.29 -8.11
N GLN A 200 -9.12 2.24 -9.44
CA GLN A 200 -10.10 1.59 -10.31
C GLN A 200 -10.10 0.07 -10.10
N PHE A 201 -8.92 -0.53 -9.97
CA PHE A 201 -8.76 -1.95 -9.66
C PHE A 201 -9.42 -2.33 -8.33
N ILE A 202 -9.15 -1.58 -7.26
CA ILE A 202 -9.78 -1.79 -5.95
C ILE A 202 -11.30 -1.66 -6.05
N MET A 203 -11.79 -0.59 -6.70
CA MET A 203 -13.23 -0.37 -6.86
C MET A 203 -13.92 -1.48 -7.66
N HIS A 204 -13.26 -2.02 -8.69
CA HIS A 204 -13.79 -3.13 -9.47
C HIS A 204 -14.04 -4.36 -8.58
N HIS A 205 -13.04 -4.75 -7.78
CA HIS A 205 -13.17 -5.91 -6.89
C HIS A 205 -14.14 -5.69 -5.74
N ILE A 206 -14.22 -4.47 -5.20
CA ILE A 206 -15.19 -4.13 -4.15
C ILE A 206 -16.62 -4.18 -4.69
N LYS A 207 -16.89 -3.60 -5.87
CA LYS A 207 -18.22 -3.68 -6.49
C LYS A 207 -18.64 -5.12 -6.72
N TYR A 208 -17.73 -5.96 -7.20
CA TYR A 208 -18.00 -7.39 -7.37
C TYR A 208 -18.38 -8.07 -6.03
N GLN A 209 -17.71 -7.73 -4.93
CA GLN A 209 -18.06 -8.23 -3.59
C GLN A 209 -19.43 -7.73 -3.11
N ASP A 210 -19.72 -6.45 -3.32
CA ASP A 210 -21.00 -5.86 -2.93
C ASP A 210 -22.16 -6.45 -3.76
N GLU A 211 -21.93 -6.82 -5.02
CA GLU A 211 -22.92 -7.47 -5.89
C GLU A 211 -23.27 -8.89 -5.42
N ILE A 212 -22.30 -9.67 -4.94
CA ILE A 212 -22.53 -11.03 -4.41
C ILE A 212 -23.08 -11.03 -2.98
N HIS A 213 -23.30 -9.86 -2.37
CA HIS A 213 -23.85 -9.75 -1.03
C HIS A 213 -25.29 -10.27 -0.99
N ALA A 214 -25.65 -11.04 0.04
CA ALA A 214 -26.92 -11.77 0.12
C ALA A 214 -28.16 -10.87 -0.11
N MET A 215 -28.18 -9.68 0.48
CA MET A 215 -29.27 -8.72 0.26
C MET A 215 -29.40 -8.29 -1.20
N LYS A 216 -28.28 -8.06 -1.89
CA LYS A 216 -28.30 -7.67 -3.30
C LYS A 216 -28.80 -8.80 -4.19
N GLN A 217 -28.44 -10.03 -3.86
CA GLN A 217 -28.94 -11.23 -4.52
C GLN A 217 -30.46 -11.40 -4.34
N LEU A 218 -30.99 -11.12 -3.14
CA LEU A 218 -32.44 -11.12 -2.89
C LEU A 218 -33.16 -10.03 -3.71
N GLU A 219 -32.61 -8.81 -3.79
CA GLU A 219 -33.14 -7.74 -4.65
C GLU A 219 -33.18 -8.16 -6.12
N MET A 220 -32.12 -8.81 -6.63
CA MET A 220 -32.08 -9.31 -8.00
C MET A 220 -33.16 -10.36 -8.26
N ILE A 221 -33.40 -11.28 -7.32
CA ILE A 221 -34.46 -12.30 -7.42
C ILE A 221 -35.84 -11.64 -7.51
N GLN A 222 -36.09 -10.60 -6.72
CA GLN A 222 -37.37 -9.87 -6.74
C GLN A 222 -37.66 -9.16 -8.07
N ASN A 223 -36.63 -8.82 -8.85
CA ASN A 223 -36.82 -8.21 -10.17
C ASN A 223 -37.28 -9.20 -11.25
N TYR A 224 -37.33 -10.51 -10.96
CA TYR A 224 -37.86 -11.54 -11.86
C TYR A 224 -39.37 -11.79 -11.68
N THR A 225 -39.99 -11.15 -10.69
CA THR A 225 -41.44 -11.18 -10.42
C THR A 225 -42.09 -9.87 -10.81
#